data_AF-A0A3N5MNX6-F1
#
_entry.id   AF-A0A3N5MNX6-F1
#
_cell.length_a   1.000
_cell.length_b   1.000
_cell.length_c   1.000
_cell.angle_alpha   90.00
_cell.angle_beta   90.00
_cell.angle_gamma   90.00
#
_symmetry.space_group_name_H-M   'P 1'
#
loop_
_entity.id
_entity.type
_entity.pdbx_description
1 polymer ?
#
loop_
_entity_poly.entity_id
_entity_poly.type
_entity_poly.pdbx_seq_one_letter_code
_entity_poly.pdbx_strand_id
1 'polypeptide(L)'
;MYLIIRCPSCSTFSYVDHFQKWKLCPQCGHALEVARSPAYLDVEDFHEAEHIVKQMEKHLHANKKKDFTQEETAELRHHYTEALRKRGRGFPVQ
;
A
#
# COMPACT_ATOMS: atom_id res chain seq x y z
N MET A 1 -9.08 7.80 1.70
CA MET A 1 -7.63 7.55 1.60
C MET A 1 -7.27 6.33 2.43
N TYR A 2 -6.53 5.41 1.84
CA TYR A 2 -6.16 4.14 2.44
C TYR A 2 -4.66 3.96 2.41
N LEU A 3 -4.08 3.59 3.55
CA LEU A 3 -2.66 3.30 3.68
C LEU A 3 -2.41 1.82 3.40
N ILE A 4 -1.59 1.51 2.41
CA ILE A 4 -1.10 0.15 2.16
C ILE A 4 0.00 -0.13 3.17
N ILE A 5 -0.24 -1.15 3.99
CA ILE A 5 0.63 -1.58 5.07
C ILE A 5 0.96 -3.06 4.96
N ARG A 6 1.94 -3.50 5.74
CA ARG A 6 2.31 -4.91 5.84
C ARG A 6 2.28 -5.39 7.28
N CYS A 7 1.81 -6.62 7.46
CA CYS A 7 1.83 -7.24 8.77
C CYS A 7 3.27 -7.51 9.21
N PRO A 8 3.71 -6.98 10.37
CA PRO A 8 5.07 -7.22 10.85
C PRO A 8 5.31 -8.68 11.28
N SER A 9 4.24 -9.45 11.52
CA SER A 9 4.34 -10.84 11.98
C SER A 9 4.38 -11.85 10.84
N CYS A 10 3.50 -11.74 9.83
CA CYS A 10 3.40 -12.72 8.75
C CYS A 10 3.67 -12.15 7.37
N SER A 11 4.07 -10.89 7.28
CA SER A 11 4.39 -10.22 6.01
C SER A 11 3.24 -10.23 4.99
N THR A 12 2.00 -10.39 5.42
CA THR A 12 0.82 -10.23 4.56
C THR A 12 0.59 -8.75 4.27
N PHE A 13 0.30 -8.41 3.01
CA PHE A 13 -0.14 -7.06 2.67
C PHE A 13 -1.58 -6.82 3.10
N SER A 14 -1.86 -5.60 3.51
CA SER A 14 -3.20 -5.13 3.82
C SER A 14 -3.27 -3.64 3.51
N TYR A 15 -4.47 -3.10 3.50
CA TYR A 15 -4.70 -1.66 3.52
C TYR A 15 -5.53 -1.29 4.74
N VAL A 16 -5.45 -0.06 5.18
CA VAL A 16 -6.20 0.45 6.33
C VAL A 16 -6.67 1.87 6.04
N ASP A 17 -7.85 2.24 6.50
CA ASP A 17 -8.27 3.65 6.41
C ASP A 17 -7.34 4.50 7.29
N HIS A 18 -6.95 5.69 6.81
CA HIS A 18 -5.91 6.49 7.45
C HIS A 18 -6.23 6.89 8.90
N PHE A 19 -7.51 6.94 9.27
CA PHE A 19 -7.93 7.33 10.62
C PHE A 19 -7.87 6.18 11.62
N GLN A 20 -7.72 4.93 11.16
CA GLN A 20 -7.64 3.78 12.04
C GLN A 20 -6.24 3.66 12.66
N LYS A 21 -6.19 3.56 13.99
CA LYS A 21 -4.93 3.38 14.73
C LYS A 21 -4.48 1.93 14.82
N TRP A 22 -5.44 1.00 14.74
CA TRP A 22 -5.24 -0.43 14.92
C TRP A 22 -5.95 -1.21 13.84
N LYS A 23 -5.34 -2.33 13.43
CA LYS A 23 -5.94 -3.28 12.49
C LYS A 23 -5.59 -4.71 12.87
N LEU A 24 -6.53 -5.63 12.76
CA LEU A 24 -6.24 -7.06 12.85
C LEU A 24 -5.75 -7.60 11.50
N CYS A 25 -4.68 -8.38 11.52
CA CYS A 25 -4.21 -9.09 10.34
C CYS A 25 -5.24 -10.16 9.95
N PRO A 26 -5.79 -10.14 8.73
CA PRO A 26 -6.76 -11.16 8.32
C PRO A 26 -6.14 -12.56 8.15
N GLN A 27 -4.80 -12.66 8.05
CA GLN A 27 -4.11 -13.94 7.85
C GLN A 27 -3.65 -14.58 9.16
N CYS A 28 -2.98 -13.84 10.04
CA CYS A 28 -2.42 -14.40 11.28
C CYS A 28 -3.09 -13.91 12.57
N GLY A 29 -4.08 -13.02 12.50
CA GLY A 29 -4.77 -12.46 13.67
C GLY A 29 -3.95 -11.47 14.51
N HIS A 30 -2.71 -11.15 14.12
CA HIS A 30 -1.88 -10.18 14.83
C HIS A 30 -2.55 -8.80 14.86
N ALA A 31 -2.50 -8.10 16.00
CA ALA A 31 -2.98 -6.73 16.13
C ALA A 31 -1.88 -5.74 15.74
N LEU A 32 -2.04 -5.11 14.57
CA LEU A 32 -1.13 -4.11 14.04
C LEU A 32 -1.45 -2.73 14.62
N GLU A 33 -0.46 -2.08 15.21
CA GLU A 33 -0.46 -0.62 15.40
C GLU A 33 -0.06 0.02 14.06
N VAL A 34 -0.97 0.78 13.45
CA VAL A 34 -0.79 1.30 12.08
C VAL A 34 0.45 2.19 11.98
N ALA A 35 0.69 3.04 12.98
CA ALA A 35 1.84 3.95 13.03
C ALA A 35 3.20 3.23 13.10
N ARG A 36 3.22 1.97 13.52
CA ARG A 36 4.45 1.15 13.62
C ARG A 36 4.56 0.10 12.52
N SER A 37 3.55 0.00 11.66
CA SER A 37 3.52 -0.98 10.59
C SER A 37 4.27 -0.42 9.37
N PRO A 38 5.03 -1.25 8.63
CA PRO A 38 5.60 -0.84 7.36
C PRO A 38 4.50 -0.34 6.42
N ALA A 39 4.66 0.87 5.90
CA ALA A 39 3.69 1.54 5.03
C ALA A 39 4.32 1.89 3.68
N TYR A 40 3.61 1.64 2.59
CA TYR A 40 4.17 1.70 1.24
C TYR A 40 3.57 2.86 0.46
N LEU A 41 2.25 2.94 0.37
CA LEU A 41 1.51 3.90 -0.43
C LEU A 41 0.27 4.40 0.33
N ASP A 42 -0.08 5.66 0.11
CA ASP A 42 -1.34 6.25 0.52
C ASP A 42 -2.19 6.46 -0.74
N VAL A 43 -3.33 5.79 -0.83
CA VAL A 43 -4.16 5.70 -2.03
C VAL A 43 -5.54 6.27 -1.82
N GLU A 44 -6.25 6.67 -2.88
CA GLU A 44 -7.46 7.49 -2.72
C GLU A 44 -8.63 6.69 -2.12
N ASP A 45 -8.88 5.49 -2.64
CA ASP A 45 -10.00 4.63 -2.26
C ASP A 45 -9.62 3.16 -2.03
N PHE A 46 -10.58 2.37 -1.53
CA PHE A 46 -10.34 0.98 -1.15
C PHE A 46 -10.25 0.02 -2.35
N HIS A 47 -10.88 0.35 -3.48
CA HIS A 47 -10.81 -0.47 -4.68
C HIS A 47 -9.41 -0.38 -5.29
N GLU A 48 -8.84 0.82 -5.34
CA GLU A 48 -7.44 1.03 -5.74
C GLU A 48 -6.48 0.33 -4.77
N ALA A 49 -6.72 0.44 -3.46
CA ALA A 49 -5.91 -0.25 -2.45
C ALA A 49 -5.90 -1.78 -2.64
N GLU A 50 -7.07 -2.39 -2.86
CA GLU A 50 -7.17 -3.82 -3.10
C GLU A 50 -6.45 -4.24 -4.38
N HIS A 51 -6.57 -3.44 -5.45
CA HIS A 51 -5.89 -3.70 -6.71
C HIS A 51 -4.36 -3.63 -6.57
N ILE A 52 -3.86 -2.57 -5.92
CA ILE A 52 -2.42 -2.36 -5.74
C ILE A 52 -1.82 -3.45 -4.85
N VAL A 53 -2.49 -3.86 -3.77
CA VAL A 53 -2.03 -4.97 -2.92
C VAL A 53 -1.80 -6.24 -3.76
N LYS A 54 -2.78 -6.61 -4.59
CA LYS A 54 -2.64 -7.78 -5.48
C LYS A 54 -1.49 -7.65 -6.47
N GLN A 55 -1.27 -6.44 -7.02
CA GLN A 55 -0.15 -6.18 -7.92
C GLN A 55 1.21 -6.29 -7.21
N MET A 56 1.32 -5.73 -6.01
CA MET A 56 2.52 -5.79 -5.18
C MET A 56 2.86 -7.24 -4.80
N GLU A 57 1.87 -8.02 -4.36
CA GLU A 57 2.02 -9.44 -4.06
C GLU A 57 2.50 -10.24 -5.27
N LYS A 58 1.85 -10.02 -6.43
CA LYS A 58 2.23 -10.66 -7.68
C LYS A 58 3.67 -10.29 -8.09
N HIS A 59 4.05 -9.03 -7.93
CA HIS A 59 5.39 -8.55 -8.27
C HIS A 59 6.46 -9.21 -7.38
N LEU A 60 6.26 -9.21 -6.06
CA LEU A 60 7.19 -9.86 -5.14
C LEU A 60 7.31 -11.36 -5.41
N HIS A 61 6.18 -12.03 -5.63
CA HIS A 61 6.17 -13.46 -5.94
C HIS A 61 6.93 -13.77 -7.25
N ALA A 62 6.68 -13.02 -8.32
CA ALA A 62 7.35 -13.20 -9.60
C ALA A 62 8.87 -12.99 -9.51
N ASN A 63 9.31 -12.06 -8.66
CA ASN A 63 10.72 -11.75 -8.44
C ASN A 63 11.36 -12.55 -7.29
N LYS A 64 10.63 -13.50 -6.68
CA LYS A 64 11.05 -14.28 -5.51
C LYS A 64 11.55 -13.42 -4.34
N LYS A 65 10.98 -12.21 -4.21
CA LYS A 65 11.30 -11.26 -3.14
C LYS A 65 10.35 -11.47 -1.97
N LYS A 66 10.88 -11.32 -0.76
CA LYS A 66 10.06 -11.32 0.45
C LYS A 66 9.45 -9.95 0.71
N ASP A 67 10.17 -8.88 0.41
CA ASP A 67 9.72 -7.49 0.60
C ASP A 67 10.37 -6.55 -0.43
N PHE A 68 9.84 -5.33 -0.49
CA PHE A 68 10.47 -4.23 -1.20
C PHE A 68 11.60 -3.64 -0.37
N THR A 69 12.70 -3.26 -1.00
CA THR A 69 13.75 -2.48 -0.35
C THR A 69 13.29 -1.04 -0.12
N GLN A 70 14.10 -0.25 0.59
CA GLN A 70 13.80 1.17 0.80
C GLN A 70 13.81 1.93 -0.53
N GLU A 71 14.73 1.59 -1.43
CA GLU A 71 14.86 2.17 -2.77
C GLU A 71 13.62 1.84 -3.61
N GLU A 72 13.21 0.57 -3.65
CA GLU A 72 12.01 0.15 -4.38
C GLU A 72 10.74 0.79 -3.83
N THR A 73 10.65 0.95 -2.50
CA THR A 73 9.53 1.63 -1.87
C THR A 73 9.49 3.12 -2.24
N ALA A 74 10.66 3.78 -2.31
CA ALA A 74 10.76 5.17 -2.74
C ALA A 74 10.37 5.33 -4.22
N GLU A 75 10.83 4.44 -5.09
CA GLU A 75 10.45 4.39 -6.51
C GLU A 75 8.96 4.16 -6.68
N LEU A 76 8.38 3.21 -5.93
CA LEU A 76 6.95 2.93 -5.93
C LEU A 76 6.13 4.18 -5.57
N ARG A 77 6.52 4.89 -4.51
CA ARG A 77 5.89 6.16 -4.09
C ARG A 77 6.01 7.25 -5.14
N HIS A 78 7.19 7.36 -5.77
CA HIS A 78 7.44 8.33 -6.82
C HIS A 78 6.53 8.06 -8.04
N HIS A 79 6.50 6.82 -8.53
CA HIS A 79 5.66 6.42 -9.66
C HIS A 79 4.17 6.64 -9.40
N TYR A 80 3.71 6.31 -8.20
CA TYR A 80 2.32 6.54 -7.82
C TYR A 80 1.97 8.04 -7.78
N THR A 81 2.83 8.87 -7.17
CA THR A 81 2.65 10.33 -7.12
C THR A 81 2.62 10.95 -8.52
N GLU A 82 3.52 10.51 -9.41
CA GLU A 82 3.55 10.97 -10.79
C GLU A 82 2.31 10.54 -11.58
N ALA A 83 1.81 9.33 -11.34
CA ALA A 83 0.56 8.85 -11.93
C ALA A 83 -0.63 9.72 -11.46
N LEU A 84 -0.74 10.02 -10.17
CA LEU A 84 -1.77 10.93 -9.63
C LEU A 84 -1.69 12.32 -10.26
N ARG A 85 -0.49 12.90 -10.39
CA ARG A 85 -0.29 14.20 -11.05
C ARG A 85 -0.70 14.20 -12.51
N LYS A 86 -0.54 13.08 -13.22
CA LYS A 86 -1.00 12.94 -14.61
C LYS A 86 -2.52 12.81 -14.68
N ARG A 87 -3.14 12.04 -13.78
CA ARG A 87 -4.61 11.93 -13.65
C ARG A 87 -5.25 13.29 -13.33
N GLY A 88 -4.69 14.03 -12.39
CA GLY A 88 -5.16 15.37 -12.00
C GLY A 88 -5.01 16.45 -13.09
N ARG A 89 -4.13 16.25 -14.07
CA ARG A 89 -3.98 17.14 -15.25
C ARG A 89 -5.01 16.85 -16.36
N GLY A 90 -5.88 15.85 -16.19
CA GLY A 90 -6.88 15.43 -17.17
C GLY A 90 -8.28 16.03 -17.01
N PHE A 91 -8.53 16.89 -16.01
CA PHE A 91 -9.82 17.55 -15.83
C PHE A 91 -9.68 19.07 -16.01
N PRO A 92 -10.25 19.69 -17.06
CA PRO A 92 -10.62 21.08 -16.96
C PRO A 92 -11.79 21.15 -15.96
N VAL A 93 -11.62 21.98 -14.94
CA VAL A 93 -12.74 22.48 -14.16
C VAL A 93 -13.65 23.20 -15.16
N GLN A 94 -14.80 22.60 -15.46
CA GLN A 94 -15.90 23.27 -16.16
C GLN A 94 -16.74 24.05 -15.16
#